data_AF-A0A850DIS0-F1
#
_entry.id   AF-A0A850DIS0-F1
#
_cell.length_a   1.000
_cell.length_b   1.000
_cell.length_c   1.000
_cell.angle_alpha   90.00
_cell.angle_beta   90.00
_cell.angle_gamma   90.00
#
_symmetry.space_group_name_H-M   'P 1'
#
loop_
_entity.id
_entity.type
_entity.pdbx_description
1 polymer ?
#
loop_
_entity_poly.entity_id
_entity_poly.type
_entity_poly.pdbx_seq_one_letter_code
_entity_poly.pdbx_strand_id
1 'polypeptide(L)' 'MLYGKEHVDRYRATDGAEGHDWQGTVTLLLTTTGRRSGKERTTPIIYQTEGDAY' A
#
# COMPACT_ATOMS: atom_id res chain seq x y z
N MET A 1 0.16 -15.94 -3.76
CA MET A 1 0.79 -14.60 -3.84
C MET A 1 -0.30 -13.60 -4.12
N LEU A 2 -0.40 -12.54 -3.33
CA LEU A 2 -1.42 -11.51 -3.51
C LEU A 2 -0.96 -10.51 -4.57
N TYR A 3 -1.83 -10.17 -5.52
CA TYR A 3 -1.54 -9.22 -6.58
C TYR A 3 -2.65 -8.18 -6.72
N GLY A 4 -2.27 -6.93 -7.01
CA GLY A 4 -3.21 -5.85 -7.33
C GLY A 4 -4.35 -5.72 -6.31
N LYS A 5 -5.59 -5.90 -6.75
CA LYS A 5 -6.78 -5.75 -5.90
C LYS A 5 -6.81 -6.72 -4.72
N GLU A 6 -6.38 -7.97 -4.92
CA GLU A 6 -6.39 -8.99 -3.85
C GLU A 6 -5.42 -8.61 -2.71
N HIS A 7 -4.28 -8.01 -3.06
CA HIS A 7 -3.32 -7.49 -2.09
C HIS A 7 -3.93 -6.35 -1.27
N VAL A 8 -4.59 -5.40 -1.93
CA VAL A 8 -5.27 -4.29 -1.26
C VAL A 8 -6.39 -4.78 -0.34
N ASP A 9 -7.20 -5.74 -0.79
CA ASP A 9 -8.33 -6.26 -0.02
C ASP A 9 -7.85 -6.98 1.26
N ARG A 10 -6.81 -7.80 1.15
CA ARG A 10 -6.22 -8.52 2.29
C ARG A 10 -5.50 -7.59 3.28
N TYR A 11 -4.75 -6.62 2.76
CA TYR A 11 -4.12 -5.58 3.58
C TYR A 11 -5.18 -4.86 4.42
N ARG A 12 -6.29 -4.44 3.82
CA ARG A 12 -7.39 -3.78 4.54
C ARG A 12 -8.10 -4.69 5.53
N ALA A 13 -8.35 -5.95 5.16
CA ALA A 13 -9.06 -6.90 6.00
C ALA A 13 -8.28 -7.27 7.29
N THR A 14 -6.96 -7.09 7.26
CA THR A 14 -6.05 -7.50 8.34
C THR A 14 -5.34 -6.33 9.01
N ASP A 15 -5.74 -5.11 8.67
CA ASP A 15 -5.08 -3.88 9.14
C ASP A 15 -3.55 -3.90 8.92
N GLY A 16 -3.14 -4.40 7.75
CA GLY A 16 -1.73 -4.51 7.35
C GLY A 16 -0.99 -5.75 7.86
N ALA A 17 -1.56 -6.56 8.77
CA ALA A 17 -0.90 -7.78 9.25
C ALA A 17 -0.59 -8.76 8.11
N GLU A 18 -1.42 -8.79 7.06
CA GLU A 18 -1.12 -9.49 5.81
C GLU A 18 -0.91 -8.49 4.67
N GLY A 19 0.25 -8.59 4.02
CA GLY A 19 0.57 -7.80 2.84
C GLY A 19 1.42 -6.56 3.12
N HIS A 20 1.62 -6.14 4.37
CA HIS A 20 2.64 -5.15 4.70
C HIS A 20 4.04 -5.69 4.37
N ASP A 21 4.40 -6.84 4.94
CA ASP A 21 5.57 -7.60 4.51
C ASP A 21 5.27 -8.35 3.20
N TRP A 22 6.04 -8.05 2.16
CA TRP A 22 5.85 -8.64 0.84
C TRP A 22 7.20 -8.89 0.17
N GLN A 23 7.52 -10.16 -0.09
CA GLN A 23 8.75 -10.57 -0.81
C GLN A 23 10.06 -9.92 -0.30
N GLY A 24 10.20 -9.77 1.02
CA GLY A 24 11.41 -9.21 1.63
C GLY A 24 11.48 -7.67 1.62
N THR A 25 10.38 -7.00 1.28
CA THR A 25 10.23 -5.55 1.42
C THR A 25 8.93 -5.21 2.16
N VAL A 26 8.80 -3.97 2.61
CA VAL A 26 7.56 -3.44 3.18
C VAL A 26 6.74 -2.68 2.14
N THR A 27 5.42 -2.75 2.28
CA THR A 27 4.48 -2.01 1.44
C THR A 27 3.44 -1.26 2.28
N LEU A 28 2.88 -0.19 1.70
CA LEU A 28 1.74 0.53 2.27
C LEU A 28 0.70 0.82 1.19
N LEU A 29 -0.52 1.13 1.61
CA LEU A 29 -1.59 1.57 0.72
C LEU A 29 -1.58 3.10 0.59
N LEU A 30 -1.14 3.60 -0.56
CA LEU A 30 -1.19 5.03 -0.86
C LEU A 30 -2.50 5.36 -1.56
N THR A 31 -3.34 6.17 -0.92
CA THR A 31 -4.56 6.72 -1.55
C THR A 31 -4.31 8.16 -1.99
N THR A 32 -4.57 8.44 -3.26
CA THR A 32 -4.40 9.79 -3.85
C THR A 32 -5.67 10.23 -4.57
N THR A 33 -5.89 11.55 -4.63
CA THR A 33 -6.94 12.15 -5.44
C THR A 33 -6.41 12.42 -6.85
N GLY A 34 -7.03 11.84 -7.87
CA GLY A 34 -6.57 12.00 -9.25
C GLY A 34 -6.77 13.42 -9.78
N ARG A 35 -5.67 14.15 -10.04
CA ARG A 35 -5.64 15.57 -10.48
C ARG A 35 -6.68 15.96 -11.53
N ARG A 36 -6.92 15.12 -12.55
CA ARG A 36 -7.88 15.42 -13.64
C ARG A 36 -9.31 14.99 -13.32
N SER A 37 -9.47 13.93 -12.54
CA SER A 37 -10.75 13.24 -12.37
C SER A 37 -11.42 13.51 -11.03
N GLY A 38 -10.69 14.00 -10.03
CA GLY A 38 -11.15 14.10 -8.63
C GLY A 38 -11.38 12.76 -7.93
N LYS A 39 -11.28 11.62 -8.63
CA LYS A 39 -11.52 10.30 -8.06
C LYS A 39 -10.33 9.83 -7.21
N GLU A 40 -10.64 9.27 -6.05
CA GLU A 40 -9.67 8.56 -5.22
C GLU A 40 -9.20 7.27 -5.89
N ARG A 41 -7.90 6.99 -5.76
CA ARG A 41 -7.28 5.74 -6.20
C ARG A 41 -6.29 5.28 -5.15
N THR A 42 -6.40 4.00 -4.78
CA THR A 42 -5.46 3.35 -3.86
C THR A 42 -4.52 2.45 -4.64
N THR A 43 -3.22 2.61 -4.39
CA THR A 43 -2.17 1.79 -5.00
C THR A 43 -1.25 1.27 -3.89
N PRO A 44 -0.95 -0.04 -3.82
CA PRO A 44 0.09 -0.55 -2.95
C PRO A 44 1.46 -0.09 -3.48
N ILE A 45 2.29 0.50 -2.63
CA ILE A 45 3.64 0.93 -2.97
C ILE A 45 4.64 0.34 -2.00
N ILE A 46 5.84 0.05 -2.51
CA ILE A 46 7.01 -0.26 -1.68
C ILE A 46 7.55 1.06 -1.11
N TYR A 47 7.89 1.08 0.17
CA TYR A 47 8.48 2.26 0.82
C TYR A 47 9.64 1.85 1.73
N GLN A 48 10.41 2.85 2.14
CA GLN A 48 11.45 2.73 3.16
C GLN A 48 11.50 4.02 3.97
N THR A 49 11.97 3.95 5.20
CA THR A 49 12.26 5.13 6.02
C THR A 49 13.50 5.85 5.49
N GLU A 50 13.46 7.17 5.46
CA GLU A 50 14.64 7.98 5.15
C GLU A 50 15.41 8.27 6.44
N GLY A 51 16.45 7.47 6.72
CA GLY A 51 17.32 7.66 7.88
C GLY A 51 16.54 7.74 9.21
N ASP A 52 16.89 8.73 10.04
CA ASP A 52 16.24 9.01 11.34
C ASP A 52 15.03 9.94 11.23
N ALA A 53 14.36 10.00 10.06
CA ALA A 53 13.13 10.78 9.93
C ALA A 53 12.02 10.16 10.81
N TYR A 54 11.89 10.64 12.04
CA TYR A 54 10.87 10.31 13.03
C TYR A 54 10.39 11.57 13.75
#